data_AF-A0A1W9WIF8-F1
#
_entry.id   AF-A0A1W9WIF8-F1
#
_cell.length_a   1.000
_cell.length_b   1.000
_cell.length_c   1.000
_cell.angle_alpha   90.00
_cell.angle_beta   90.00
_cell.angle_gamma   90.00
#
_symmetry.space_group_name_H-M   'P 1'
#
loop_
_entity.id
_entity.type
_entity.pdbx_description
1 polymer ?
#
loop_
_entity_poly.entity_id
_entity_poly.type
_entity_poly.pdbx_seq_one_letter_code
_entity_poly.pdbx_strand_id
1 'polypeptide(L)'
;MTQLIVSIFIQWLVVPSIILGVFSFATTIIAKAPKGEINVSAHGGFWAGIVLFVMYVVSQIGQVSLPHISLVLPVLKVEPLGLGLVIGFALVGIVRYVIHTRFVGLLSLLLISMSATILFQYVFFADLRSIMLSSTLGFAFGALLHISIFPNSIRELWS
;
A
#
# COMPACT_ATOMS: atom_id res chain seq x y z
N MET A 1 17.29 24.72 8.16
CA MET A 1 15.84 24.89 7.88
C MET A 1 15.38 24.09 6.67
N THR A 2 16.03 24.17 5.51
CA THR A 2 15.66 23.44 4.29
C THR A 2 15.57 21.92 4.48
N GLN A 3 16.56 21.30 5.15
CA GLN A 3 16.56 19.86 5.42
C GLN A 3 15.36 19.40 6.27
N LEU A 4 14.94 20.18 7.26
CA LEU A 4 13.79 19.85 8.13
C LEU A 4 12.47 19.85 7.35
N ILE A 5 12.29 20.84 6.46
CA ILE A 5 11.10 20.95 5.63
C ILE A 5 11.01 19.74 4.70
N VAL A 6 12.13 19.36 4.08
CA VAL A 6 12.20 18.18 3.20
C VAL A 6 11.89 16.89 3.97
N SER A 7 12.45 16.72 5.18
CA SER A 7 12.16 15.56 6.03
C SER A 7 10.68 15.41 6.34
N ILE A 8 10.05 16.49 6.82
CA ILE A 8 8.63 16.50 7.19
C ILE A 8 7.77 16.22 5.95
N PHE A 9 8.09 16.87 4.82
CA PHE A 9 7.36 16.70 3.58
C PHE A 9 7.41 15.26 3.08
N ILE A 10 8.58 14.63 3.03
CA ILE A 10 8.72 13.25 2.58
C ILE A 10 8.00 12.30 3.55
N GLN A 11 8.23 12.46 4.86
CA GLN A 11 7.69 11.54 5.85
C GLN A 11 6.17 11.65 5.99
N TRP A 12 5.60 12.85 6.00
CA TRP A 12 4.20 13.06 6.34
C TRP A 12 3.30 13.32 5.14
N LEU A 13 3.87 13.69 3.99
CA LEU A 13 3.09 13.85 2.76
C LEU A 13 3.36 12.71 1.79
N VAL A 14 4.61 12.55 1.33
CA VAL A 14 4.92 11.62 0.22
C VAL A 14 4.61 10.16 0.58
N VAL A 15 5.11 9.67 1.70
CA VAL A 15 4.91 8.26 2.09
C VAL A 15 3.42 7.94 2.33
N PRO A 16 2.66 8.73 3.13
CA PRO A 16 1.22 8.53 3.26
C PRO A 16 0.47 8.63 1.93
N SER A 17 0.82 9.57 1.05
CA SER A 17 0.20 9.68 -0.28
C SER A 17 0.42 8.42 -1.14
N ILE A 18 1.60 7.80 -1.08
CA ILE A 18 1.84 6.52 -1.78
C ILE A 18 0.96 5.41 -1.20
N ILE A 19 0.91 5.28 0.13
CA ILE A 19 0.11 4.24 0.79
C ILE A 19 -1.39 4.43 0.48
N LEU A 20 -1.87 5.68 0.53
CA LEU A 20 -3.23 6.02 0.11
C LEU A 20 -3.45 5.74 -1.37
N GLY A 21 -2.45 5.96 -2.22
CA GLY A 21 -2.49 5.57 -3.62
C GLY A 21 -2.71 4.07 -3.80
N VAL A 22 -2.07 3.22 -3.01
CA VAL A 22 -2.29 1.76 -3.02
C VAL A 22 -3.71 1.41 -2.54
N PHE A 23 -4.18 2.08 -1.49
CA PHE A 23 -5.55 1.89 -1.00
C PHE A 23 -6.59 2.29 -2.05
N SER A 24 -6.43 3.46 -2.68
CA SER A 24 -7.29 3.92 -3.79
C SER A 24 -7.19 3.05 -5.03
N PHE A 25 -6.03 2.47 -5.30
CA PHE A 25 -5.86 1.50 -6.37
C PHE A 25 -6.67 0.23 -6.09
N ALA A 26 -6.65 -0.27 -4.86
CA ALA A 26 -7.47 -1.40 -4.45
C ALA A 26 -8.97 -1.13 -4.60
N THR A 27 -9.45 0.06 -4.22
CA THR A 27 -10.87 0.43 -4.41
C THR A 27 -11.23 0.56 -5.89
N THR A 28 -10.31 1.01 -6.74
CA THR A 28 -10.50 1.08 -8.19
C THR A 28 -10.65 -0.31 -8.81
N ILE A 29 -9.86 -1.29 -8.36
CA ILE A 29 -9.98 -2.69 -8.81
C ILE A 29 -11.38 -3.24 -8.48
N ILE A 30 -11.89 -2.97 -7.27
CA ILE A 30 -13.22 -3.42 -6.84
C ILE A 30 -14.31 -2.76 -7.70
N ALA A 31 -14.21 -1.47 -7.96
CA ALA A 31 -15.19 -0.73 -8.76
C ALA A 31 -15.26 -1.22 -10.22
N LYS A 32 -14.14 -1.74 -10.75
CA LYS A 32 -14.04 -2.28 -12.12
C LYS A 32 -14.27 -3.79 -12.22
N ALA A 33 -14.55 -4.47 -11.10
CA ALA A 33 -14.82 -5.90 -11.12
C ALA A 33 -16.05 -6.23 -12.00
N PRO A 34 -15.98 -7.27 -12.86
CA PRO A 34 -17.12 -7.69 -13.66
C PRO A 34 -18.36 -8.00 -12.80
N LYS A 35 -19.55 -7.62 -13.30
CA LYS A 35 -20.83 -7.89 -12.61
C LYS A 35 -21.03 -9.41 -12.40
N GLY A 36 -21.71 -9.76 -11.31
CA GLY A 36 -21.96 -11.15 -10.91
C GLY A 36 -21.14 -11.57 -9.70
N GLU A 37 -20.75 -12.84 -9.63
CA GLU A 37 -20.03 -13.42 -8.49
C GLU A 37 -18.68 -12.75 -8.21
N ILE A 38 -17.99 -12.26 -9.24
CA ILE A 38 -16.68 -11.59 -9.11
C ILE A 38 -16.84 -10.27 -8.33
N ASN A 39 -17.89 -9.50 -8.61
CA ASN A 39 -18.17 -8.25 -7.91
C ASN A 39 -18.48 -8.48 -6.42
N VAL A 40 -19.31 -9.50 -6.12
CA VAL A 40 -19.63 -9.86 -4.72
C VAL A 40 -18.36 -10.31 -3.99
N SER A 41 -17.50 -11.09 -4.64
CA SER A 41 -16.20 -11.49 -4.09
C SER A 41 -15.29 -10.30 -3.82
N ALA A 42 -15.20 -9.34 -4.75
CA ALA A 42 -14.39 -8.12 -4.60
C ALA A 42 -14.85 -7.26 -3.41
N HIS A 43 -16.16 -7.02 -3.28
CA HIS A 43 -16.72 -6.29 -2.14
C HIS A 43 -16.59 -7.05 -0.82
N GLY A 44 -16.77 -8.37 -0.83
CA GLY A 44 -16.53 -9.22 0.33
C GLY A 44 -15.07 -9.13 0.79
N GLY A 45 -14.14 -9.16 -0.17
CA GLY A 45 -12.72 -8.95 0.06
C GLY A 45 -12.40 -7.60 0.70
N PHE A 46 -12.98 -6.52 0.18
CA PHE A 46 -12.83 -5.17 0.75
C PHE A 46 -13.23 -5.13 2.23
N TRP A 47 -14.45 -5.56 2.54
CA TRP A 47 -14.97 -5.52 3.91
C TRP A 47 -14.19 -6.44 4.84
N ALA A 48 -13.81 -7.64 4.38
CA ALA A 48 -12.94 -8.53 5.13
C ALA A 48 -11.57 -7.89 5.41
N GLY A 49 -11.01 -7.14 4.45
CA GLY A 49 -9.76 -6.40 4.63
C GLY A 49 -9.87 -5.31 5.68
N ILE A 50 -10.98 -4.56 5.70
CA ILE A 50 -11.26 -3.56 6.75
C ILE A 50 -11.42 -4.22 8.11
N VAL A 51 -12.19 -5.32 8.21
CA VAL A 51 -12.35 -6.06 9.47
C VAL A 51 -11.01 -6.59 9.97
N LEU A 52 -10.18 -7.15 9.08
CA LEU A 52 -8.84 -7.63 9.42
C LEU A 52 -7.94 -6.51 9.93
N PHE A 53 -8.00 -5.33 9.30
CA PHE A 53 -7.31 -4.13 9.79
C PHE A 53 -7.81 -3.73 11.19
N VAL A 54 -9.11 -3.72 11.44
CA VAL A 54 -9.66 -3.41 12.77
C VAL A 54 -9.20 -4.42 13.81
N MET A 55 -9.23 -5.72 13.50
CA MET A 55 -8.69 -6.77 14.38
C MET A 55 -7.22 -6.54 14.72
N TYR A 56 -6.43 -6.13 13.72
CA TYR A 56 -5.02 -5.78 13.91
C TYR A 56 -4.85 -4.54 14.82
N VAL A 57 -5.65 -3.48 14.63
CA VAL A 57 -5.58 -2.29 15.49
C VAL A 57 -5.93 -2.64 16.94
N VAL A 58 -6.99 -3.43 17.13
CA VAL A 58 -7.42 -3.90 18.47
C VAL A 58 -6.33 -4.73 19.14
N SER A 59 -5.63 -5.60 18.39
CA SER A 59 -4.55 -6.42 18.97
C SER A 59 -3.34 -5.58 19.39
N GLN A 60 -3.14 -4.42 18.76
CA GLN A 60 -2.00 -3.54 19.03
C GLN A 60 -2.30 -2.38 19.99
N ILE A 61 -3.54 -2.23 20.45
CA ILE A 61 -3.96 -1.04 21.22
C ILE A 61 -3.11 -0.79 22.47
N GLY A 62 -2.61 -1.84 23.12
CA GLY A 62 -1.73 -1.74 24.28
C GLY A 62 -0.29 -1.32 23.99
N GLN A 63 0.12 -1.33 22.71
CA GLN A 63 1.46 -0.92 22.26
C GLN A 63 1.45 0.44 21.55
N VAL A 64 0.27 1.02 21.32
CA VAL A 64 0.13 2.32 20.66
C VAL A 64 0.66 3.41 21.59
N SER A 65 1.80 3.98 21.21
CA SER A 65 2.34 5.17 21.83
C SER A 65 1.90 6.43 21.07
N LEU A 66 1.93 7.58 21.74
CA LEU A 66 1.72 8.87 21.07
C LEU A 66 2.69 9.00 19.87
N PRO A 67 2.22 9.50 18.71
CA PRO A 67 3.06 9.58 17.52
C PRO A 67 4.25 10.50 17.79
N HIS A 68 5.44 9.93 17.92
CA HIS A 68 6.66 10.69 18.09
C HIS A 68 7.05 11.35 16.77
N ILE A 69 7.02 12.67 16.68
CA ILE A 69 7.41 13.39 15.45
C ILE A 69 8.93 13.49 15.44
N SER A 70 9.59 12.58 14.73
CA SER A 70 11.02 12.69 14.46
C SER A 70 11.24 13.69 13.33
N LEU A 71 12.16 14.63 13.53
CA LEU A 71 12.54 15.65 12.54
C LEU A 71 13.70 15.19 11.63
N VAL A 72 14.25 14.01 11.89
CA VAL A 72 15.38 13.43 11.17
C VAL A 72 14.86 12.44 10.13
N LEU A 73 15.35 12.56 8.89
CA LEU A 73 15.08 11.60 7.83
C LEU A 73 15.61 10.22 8.25
N PRO A 74 14.81 9.15 8.15
CA PRO A 74 15.27 7.84 8.54
C PRO A 74 16.30 7.39 7.50
N VAL A 75 17.34 6.69 7.93
CA VAL A 75 18.31 6.11 7.00
C VAL A 75 17.58 5.17 6.06
N LEU A 76 17.81 5.34 4.76
CA LEU A 76 17.27 4.48 3.72
C LEU A 76 17.90 3.10 3.84
N LYS A 77 17.08 2.08 4.05
CA LYS A 77 17.55 0.70 4.15
C LYS A 77 17.39 0.03 2.79
N VAL A 78 18.52 -0.45 2.24
CA VAL A 78 18.57 -1.02 0.88
C VAL A 78 17.75 -2.32 0.78
N GLU A 79 17.81 -3.17 1.80
CA GLU A 79 17.06 -4.44 1.84
C GLU A 79 15.53 -4.25 1.71
N PRO A 80 14.84 -3.48 2.59
CA PRO A 80 13.41 -3.25 2.46
C PRO A 80 13.06 -2.48 1.18
N LEU A 81 13.93 -1.60 0.70
CA LEU A 81 13.72 -0.92 -0.58
C LEU A 81 13.74 -1.89 -1.77
N GLY A 82 14.69 -2.82 -1.81
CA GLY A 82 14.76 -3.86 -2.84
C GLY A 82 13.54 -4.77 -2.81
N LEU A 83 13.12 -5.22 -1.61
CA LEU A 83 11.90 -6.02 -1.45
C LEU A 83 10.65 -5.25 -1.88
N GLY A 84 10.53 -3.99 -1.46
CA GLY A 84 9.45 -3.10 -1.89
C GLY A 84 9.38 -3.02 -3.41
N LEU A 85 10.50 -2.79 -4.08
CA LEU A 85 10.60 -2.72 -5.54
C LEU A 85 10.09 -3.98 -6.21
N VAL A 86 10.59 -5.15 -5.80
CA VAL A 86 10.17 -6.43 -6.37
C VAL A 86 8.67 -6.65 -6.16
N ILE A 87 8.17 -6.37 -4.96
CA ILE A 87 6.74 -6.54 -4.63
C ILE A 87 5.88 -5.57 -5.45
N GLY A 88 6.25 -4.30 -5.55
CA GLY A 88 5.51 -3.30 -6.32
C GLY A 88 5.46 -3.63 -7.80
N PHE A 89 6.58 -4.06 -8.36
CA PHE A 89 6.66 -4.51 -9.76
C PHE A 89 5.80 -5.75 -10.00
N ALA A 90 5.90 -6.76 -9.13
CA ALA A 90 5.13 -7.99 -9.25
C ALA A 90 3.63 -7.76 -9.07
N LEU A 91 3.23 -6.89 -8.14
CA LEU A 91 1.83 -6.60 -7.85
C LEU A 91 1.09 -6.09 -9.08
N VAL A 92 1.65 -5.12 -9.83
CA VAL A 92 1.01 -4.59 -11.04
C VAL A 92 0.78 -5.72 -12.06
N GLY A 93 1.76 -6.62 -12.22
CA GLY A 93 1.62 -7.80 -13.05
C GLY A 93 0.54 -8.76 -12.56
N ILE A 94 0.51 -9.08 -11.25
CA ILE A 94 -0.47 -9.99 -10.63
C ILE A 94 -1.89 -9.44 -10.80
N VAL A 95 -2.09 -8.15 -10.53
CA VAL A 95 -3.41 -7.49 -10.62
C VAL A 95 -4.01 -7.70 -12.01
N ARG A 96 -3.21 -7.54 -13.07
CA ARG A 96 -3.66 -7.75 -14.46
C ARG A 96 -4.21 -9.16 -14.69
N TYR A 97 -3.57 -10.19 -14.16
CA TYR A 97 -4.05 -11.56 -14.32
C TYR A 97 -5.25 -11.87 -13.41
N VAL A 98 -5.24 -11.32 -12.20
CA VAL A 98 -6.23 -11.66 -11.17
C VAL A 98 -7.55 -10.96 -11.41
N ILE A 99 -7.60 -9.77 -12.03
CA ILE A 99 -8.81 -8.94 -12.17
C ILE A 99 -10.00 -9.64 -12.83
N HIS A 100 -9.74 -10.65 -13.66
CA HIS A 100 -10.78 -11.43 -14.35
C HIS A 100 -11.16 -12.74 -13.64
N THR A 101 -10.62 -12.99 -12.44
CA THR A 101 -10.79 -14.24 -11.71
C THR A 101 -11.56 -14.03 -10.41
N ARG A 102 -12.01 -15.12 -9.77
CA ARG A 102 -12.62 -15.07 -8.43
C ARG A 102 -11.62 -14.66 -7.33
N PHE A 103 -10.31 -14.63 -7.63
CA PHE A 103 -9.28 -14.25 -6.66
C PHE A 103 -9.18 -12.73 -6.43
N VAL A 104 -9.94 -11.91 -7.18
CA VAL A 104 -10.00 -10.45 -6.95
C VAL A 104 -10.41 -10.11 -5.52
N GLY A 105 -11.32 -10.89 -4.92
CA GLY A 105 -11.70 -10.70 -3.52
C GLY A 105 -10.51 -10.84 -2.56
N LEU A 106 -9.72 -11.89 -2.74
CA LEU A 106 -8.54 -12.14 -1.90
C LEU A 106 -7.47 -11.06 -2.10
N LEU A 107 -7.24 -10.65 -3.35
CA LEU A 107 -6.32 -9.56 -3.67
C LEU A 107 -6.78 -8.23 -3.03
N SER A 108 -8.07 -7.92 -3.13
CA SER A 108 -8.67 -6.71 -2.55
C SER A 108 -8.54 -6.71 -1.02
N LEU A 109 -8.81 -7.86 -0.38
CA LEU A 109 -8.62 -8.05 1.06
C LEU A 109 -7.19 -7.74 1.48
N LEU A 110 -6.22 -8.36 0.81
CA LEU A 110 -4.81 -8.16 1.12
C LEU A 110 -4.39 -6.71 0.92
N LEU A 111 -4.74 -6.09 -0.20
CA LEU A 111 -4.35 -4.72 -0.49
C LEU A 111 -4.93 -3.72 0.50
N ILE A 112 -6.21 -3.85 0.84
CA ILE A 112 -6.90 -2.97 1.80
C ILE A 112 -6.33 -3.14 3.20
N SER A 113 -6.21 -4.38 3.67
CA SER A 113 -5.67 -4.65 5.00
C SER A 113 -4.21 -4.21 5.11
N MET A 114 -3.36 -4.56 4.14
CA MET A 114 -1.94 -4.20 4.16
C MET A 114 -1.73 -2.69 4.09
N SER A 115 -2.42 -1.97 3.19
CA SER A 115 -2.25 -0.51 3.07
C SER A 115 -2.72 0.22 4.33
N ALA A 116 -3.85 -0.18 4.92
CA ALA A 116 -4.33 0.38 6.17
C ALA A 116 -3.40 0.07 7.35
N THR A 117 -2.93 -1.18 7.47
CA THR A 117 -1.98 -1.60 8.51
C THR A 117 -0.64 -0.90 8.37
N ILE A 118 -0.09 -0.79 7.17
CA ILE A 118 1.17 -0.06 6.92
C ILE A 118 1.00 1.41 7.29
N LEU A 119 -0.11 2.05 6.92
CA LEU A 119 -0.37 3.45 7.29
C LEU A 119 -0.44 3.62 8.81
N PHE A 120 -1.16 2.74 9.49
CA PHE A 120 -1.26 2.75 10.95
C PHE A 120 0.11 2.53 11.61
N GLN A 121 0.84 1.49 11.20
CA GLN A 121 2.17 1.20 11.72
C GLN A 121 3.12 2.39 11.49
N TYR A 122 3.06 3.00 10.31
CA TYR A 122 3.90 4.13 9.97
C TYR A 122 3.65 5.35 10.87
N VAL A 123 2.39 5.65 11.18
CA VAL A 123 2.03 6.78 12.05
C VAL A 123 2.44 6.51 13.50
N PHE A 124 2.09 5.34 14.03
CA PHE A 124 2.19 5.06 15.47
C PHE A 124 3.51 4.42 15.93
N PHE A 125 4.25 3.73 15.05
CA PHE A 125 5.46 2.99 15.43
C PHE A 125 6.71 3.63 14.80
N ALA A 126 7.39 4.48 15.57
CA ALA A 126 8.57 5.22 15.10
C ALA A 126 9.71 4.30 14.62
N ASP A 127 9.93 3.17 15.31
CA ASP A 127 11.02 2.23 15.01
C ASP A 127 10.88 1.57 13.63
N LEU A 128 9.64 1.40 13.17
CA LEU A 128 9.34 0.78 11.88
C LEU A 128 9.37 1.79 10.73
N ARG A 129 9.35 3.09 10.99
CA ARG A 129 9.24 4.11 9.93
C ARG A 129 10.35 4.05 8.89
N SER A 130 11.59 3.77 9.28
CA SER A 130 12.71 3.62 8.33
C SER A 130 12.49 2.46 7.36
N ILE A 131 12.02 1.33 7.88
CA ILE A 131 11.72 0.13 7.08
C ILE A 131 10.53 0.42 6.17
N MET A 132 9.43 0.94 6.74
CA MET A 132 8.21 1.24 5.99
C MET A 132 8.46 2.29 4.90
N LEU A 133 9.16 3.38 5.21
CA LEU A 133 9.54 4.40 4.22
C LEU A 133 10.34 3.78 3.06
N SER A 134 11.36 2.98 3.37
CA SER A 134 12.20 2.34 2.36
C SER A 134 11.39 1.37 1.49
N SER A 135 10.57 0.53 2.10
CA SER A 135 9.67 -0.41 1.41
C SER A 135 8.63 0.30 0.55
N THR A 136 8.00 1.37 1.05
CA THR A 136 6.97 2.12 0.32
C THR A 136 7.56 2.85 -0.89
N LEU A 137 8.73 3.46 -0.75
CA LEU A 137 9.43 4.09 -1.88
C LEU A 137 9.86 3.05 -2.91
N GLY A 138 10.43 1.94 -2.46
CA GLY A 138 10.77 0.81 -3.32
C GLY A 138 9.55 0.32 -4.09
N PHE A 139 8.44 0.09 -3.38
CA PHE A 139 7.17 -0.34 -3.96
C PHE A 139 6.64 0.62 -5.03
N ALA A 140 6.60 1.92 -4.73
CA ALA A 140 6.17 2.93 -5.71
C ALA A 140 7.05 2.91 -6.95
N PHE A 141 8.37 2.86 -6.76
CA PHE A 141 9.32 2.82 -7.86
C PHE A 141 9.16 1.53 -8.69
N GLY A 142 9.04 0.37 -8.06
CA GLY A 142 8.82 -0.91 -8.74
C GLY A 142 7.52 -0.94 -9.55
N ALA A 143 6.43 -0.43 -8.97
CA ALA A 143 5.14 -0.32 -9.66
C ALA A 143 5.23 0.62 -10.88
N LEU A 144 5.83 1.80 -10.73
CA LEU A 144 6.04 2.75 -11.83
C LEU A 144 6.97 2.19 -12.91
N LEU A 145 8.01 1.45 -12.51
CA LEU A 145 8.92 0.79 -13.43
C LEU A 145 8.20 -0.29 -14.25
N HIS A 146 7.31 -1.07 -13.62
CA HIS A 146 6.45 -2.02 -14.35
C HIS A 146 5.59 -1.31 -15.39
N ILE A 147 4.94 -0.20 -14.99
CA ILE A 147 4.10 0.59 -15.89
C ILE A 147 4.92 1.16 -17.06
N SER A 148 6.13 1.64 -16.78
CA SER A 148 7.03 2.18 -17.82
C SER A 148 7.48 1.12 -18.83
N ILE A 149 7.71 -0.12 -18.39
CA ILE A 149 8.12 -1.23 -19.27
C ILE A 149 6.92 -1.85 -20.01
N PHE A 150 5.76 -1.92 -19.33
CA PHE A 150 4.53 -2.52 -19.84
C PHE A 150 3.36 -1.52 -19.77
N PRO A 151 3.33 -0.48 -20.62
CA PRO A 151 2.34 0.60 -20.52
C PRO A 151 0.88 0.13 -20.72
N ASN A 152 0.67 -0.97 -21.44
CA ASN A 152 -0.66 -1.57 -21.62
C ASN A 152 -1.20 -2.24 -20.35
N SER A 153 -0.38 -2.49 -19.32
CA SER A 153 -0.77 -3.20 -18.10
C SER A 153 -1.86 -2.47 -17.29
N ILE A 154 -1.89 -1.14 -17.36
CA ILE A 154 -2.86 -0.29 -16.68
C ILE A 154 -3.98 0.20 -17.59
N ARG A 155 -3.93 -0.04 -18.90
CA ARG A 155 -4.92 0.50 -19.84
C ARG A 155 -6.33 -0.01 -19.53
N GLU A 156 -6.48 -1.29 -19.22
CA GLU A 156 -7.74 -1.92 -18.82
C GLU A 156 -8.27 -1.40 -17.46
N LEU A 157 -7.38 -0.87 -16.61
CA LEU A 157 -7.74 -0.28 -15.31
C LEU A 157 -8.17 1.19 -15.42
N TRP A 158 -7.90 1.89 -16.53
CA TRP A 158 -8.26 3.30 -16.72
C TRP A 158 -9.27 3.56 -17.86
N SER A 159 -9.43 2.63 -18.81
CA SER A 159 -10.56 2.62 -19.77
C SER A 159 -11.88 2.22 -19.12
#